data_AF-A0A2K3N8T7-F1
#
_entry.id   AF-A0A2K3N8T7-F1
#
_cell.length_a   1.000
_cell.length_b   1.000
_cell.length_c   1.000
_cell.angle_alpha   90.00
_cell.angle_beta   90.00
_cell.angle_gamma   90.00
#
_symmetry.space_group_name_H-M   'P 1'
#
loop_
_entity.id
_entity.type
_entity.pdbx_description
1 polymer ?
#
loop_
_entity_poly.entity_id
_entity_poly.type
_entity_poly.pdbx_seq_one_letter_code
_entity_poly.pdbx_strand_id
1 'polypeptide(L)'
;MMQQLLSKEILAEPMKEIGERYPKWLEEHKASLSKEDYERYSTQYGLIRNLSEVYEKDSGNFTKIFELMQKMQDCGQPPNDIVQELAPDFDLASLGQLSPEMLDASQTNCAIM
;
A
#
# COMPACT_ATOMS: atom_id res chain seq x y z
N MET A 1 6.71 -8.75 13.48
CA MET A 1 5.30 -8.29 13.43
C MET A 1 4.96 -7.63 12.10
N MET A 2 5.79 -6.72 11.57
CA MET A 2 5.54 -6.07 10.26
C MET A 2 5.45 -7.02 9.06
N GLN A 3 6.29 -8.06 9.02
CA GLN A 3 6.22 -9.05 7.94
C GLN A 3 4.87 -9.77 7.86
N GLN A 4 4.11 -9.86 8.97
CA GLN A 4 2.78 -10.45 8.98
C GLN A 4 1.73 -9.51 8.38
N LEU A 5 1.83 -8.21 8.67
CA LEU A 5 0.96 -7.20 8.02
C LEU A 5 1.24 -7.12 6.52
N LEU A 6 2.52 -7.25 6.14
CA LEU A 6 2.95 -7.29 4.74
C LEU A 6 2.86 -8.69 4.12
N SER A 7 2.34 -9.69 4.83
CA SER A 7 2.18 -11.04 4.29
C SER A 7 1.16 -11.03 3.16
N LYS A 8 1.34 -11.94 2.21
CA LYS A 8 0.38 -12.19 1.13
C LYS A 8 -1.04 -12.39 1.66
N GLU A 9 -1.18 -13.13 2.76
CA GLU A 9 -2.48 -13.45 3.36
C GLU A 9 -3.27 -12.23 3.85
N ILE A 10 -2.58 -11.15 4.24
CA ILE A 10 -3.21 -9.92 4.74
C ILE A 10 -3.32 -8.89 3.63
N LEU A 11 -2.26 -8.72 2.84
CA LEU A 11 -2.12 -7.56 1.95
C LEU A 11 -2.45 -7.87 0.49
N ALA A 12 -2.28 -9.11 0.03
CA ALA A 12 -2.39 -9.38 -1.41
C ALA A 12 -3.82 -9.25 -1.92
N GLU A 13 -4.80 -9.72 -1.15
CA GLU A 13 -6.23 -9.61 -1.48
C GLU A 13 -6.69 -8.15 -1.57
N PRO A 14 -6.54 -7.31 -0.52
CA PRO A 14 -6.97 -5.91 -0.60
C PRO A 14 -6.20 -5.14 -1.66
N MET A 15 -4.89 -5.36 -1.86
CA MET A 15 -4.15 -4.68 -2.92
C MET A 15 -4.67 -5.05 -4.31
N LYS A 16 -5.02 -6.32 -4.52
CA LYS A 16 -5.60 -6.77 -5.79
C LYS A 16 -6.95 -6.10 -6.03
N GLU A 17 -7.85 -6.13 -5.06
CA GLU A 17 -9.17 -5.50 -5.19
C GLU A 17 -9.08 -3.98 -5.39
N ILE A 18 -8.18 -3.31 -4.65
CA ILE A 18 -7.91 -1.88 -4.84
C ILE A 18 -7.47 -1.64 -6.28
N GLY A 19 -6.55 -2.46 -6.80
CA GLY A 19 -6.09 -2.39 -8.18
C GLY A 19 -7.21 -2.59 -9.21
N GLU A 20 -8.21 -3.42 -8.93
CA GLU A 20 -9.34 -3.61 -9.83
C GLU A 20 -10.31 -2.42 -9.81
N ARG A 21 -10.52 -1.77 -8.66
CA ARG A 21 -11.40 -0.59 -8.53
C ARG A 21 -10.75 0.73 -8.92
N TYR A 22 -9.44 0.84 -8.78
CA TYR A 22 -8.68 2.06 -9.06
C TYR A 22 -8.93 2.69 -10.44
N PRO A 23 -8.91 1.95 -11.57
CA PRO A 23 -9.12 2.57 -12.88
C PRO A 23 -10.51 3.19 -13.01
N LYS A 24 -11.54 2.52 -12.46
CA LYS A 24 -12.90 3.05 -12.46
C LYS A 24 -12.99 4.33 -11.63
N TRP A 25 -12.39 4.34 -10.43
CA TRP A 25 -12.35 5.52 -9.58
C TRP A 25 -11.65 6.70 -10.25
N LEU A 26 -10.51 6.44 -10.92
CA LEU A 26 -9.78 7.44 -11.70
C LEU A 26 -10.64 8.05 -12.81
N GLU A 27 -11.42 7.24 -13.52
CA GLU A 27 -12.33 7.72 -14.56
C GLU A 27 -13.47 8.57 -13.98
N GLU A 28 -14.09 8.12 -12.89
CA GLU A 28 -15.17 8.85 -12.22
C GLU A 28 -14.71 10.19 -11.64
N HIS A 29 -13.48 10.25 -11.10
CA HIS A 29 -12.92 11.44 -10.48
C HIS A 29 -12.10 12.31 -11.44
N LYS A 30 -11.88 11.87 -12.69
CA LYS A 30 -11.05 12.57 -13.69
C LYS A 30 -11.45 14.03 -13.91
N ALA A 31 -12.75 14.32 -13.85
CA ALA A 31 -13.28 15.69 -14.04
C ALA A 31 -13.08 16.57 -12.80
N SER A 32 -13.00 15.97 -11.62
CA SER A 32 -12.84 16.65 -10.33
C SER A 32 -11.37 16.81 -9.94
N LEU A 33 -10.49 15.91 -10.42
CA LEU A 33 -9.08 15.90 -10.11
C LEU A 33 -8.29 16.87 -10.98
N SER A 34 -7.29 17.52 -10.37
CA SER A 34 -6.27 18.24 -11.11
C SER A 34 -5.40 17.28 -11.92
N LYS A 35 -4.74 17.78 -12.96
CA LYS A 35 -3.83 16.98 -13.77
C LYS A 35 -2.72 16.33 -12.92
N GLU A 36 -2.15 17.08 -11.98
CA GLU A 36 -1.12 16.59 -11.05
C GLU A 36 -1.63 15.44 -10.17
N ASP A 37 -2.84 15.57 -9.59
CA ASP A 37 -3.42 14.50 -8.78
C ASP A 37 -3.75 13.27 -9.62
N TYR A 38 -4.28 13.45 -10.84
CA TYR A 38 -4.54 12.35 -11.75
C TYR A 38 -3.25 11.59 -12.10
N GLU A 39 -2.15 12.29 -12.38
CA GLU A 39 -0.84 11.66 -12.66
C GLU A 39 -0.28 10.93 -11.42
N ARG A 40 -0.43 11.51 -10.22
CA ARG A 40 -0.03 10.85 -8.95
C ARG A 40 -0.82 9.58 -8.70
N TYR A 41 -2.14 9.64 -8.80
CA TYR A 41 -3.03 8.49 -8.62
C TYR A 41 -2.81 7.43 -9.71
N SER A 42 -2.57 7.83 -10.96
CA SER A 42 -2.21 6.90 -12.04
C SER A 42 -0.87 6.19 -11.78
N THR A 43 0.10 6.88 -11.18
CA THR A 43 1.38 6.28 -10.78
C THR A 43 1.19 5.28 -9.64
N GLN A 44 0.42 5.65 -8.61
CA GLN A 44 0.05 4.74 -7.52
C GLN A 44 -0.64 3.48 -8.04
N TYR A 45 -1.57 3.61 -8.99
CA TYR A 45 -2.22 2.47 -9.63
C TYR A 45 -1.21 1.48 -10.23
N GLY A 46 -0.21 2.00 -10.94
CA GLY A 46 0.87 1.18 -11.49
C GLY A 46 1.67 0.44 -10.40
N LEU A 47 1.94 1.11 -9.28
CA LEU A 47 2.61 0.50 -8.12
C LEU A 47 1.76 -0.59 -7.46
N ILE A 48 0.45 -0.37 -7.29
CA ILE A 48 -0.48 -1.37 -6.73
C ILE A 48 -0.51 -2.62 -7.61
N ARG A 49 -0.63 -2.46 -8.93
CA ARG A 49 -0.54 -3.61 -9.87
C ARG A 49 0.77 -4.35 -9.74
N ASN A 50 1.89 -3.63 -9.68
CA ASN A 50 3.20 -4.26 -9.56
C ASN A 50 3.32 -5.02 -8.24
N LEU A 51 2.80 -4.45 -7.15
CA LEU A 51 2.75 -5.07 -5.83
C LEU A 51 1.92 -6.36 -5.85
N SER A 52 0.71 -6.33 -6.41
CA SER A 52 -0.13 -7.53 -6.59
C SER A 52 0.59 -8.61 -7.41
N GLU A 53 1.27 -8.22 -8.50
CA GLU A 53 2.04 -9.16 -9.30
C GLU A 53 3.21 -9.79 -8.52
N VAL A 54 3.91 -9.00 -7.70
CA VAL A 54 4.96 -9.52 -6.81
C VAL A 54 4.37 -10.51 -5.80
N TYR A 55 3.20 -10.25 -5.22
CA TYR A 55 2.53 -11.23 -4.34
C TYR A 55 2.08 -12.52 -5.06
N GLU A 56 1.79 -12.46 -6.36
CA GLU A 56 1.46 -13.65 -7.14
C GLU A 56 2.71 -14.46 -7.52
N LYS A 57 3.78 -13.79 -7.95
CA LYS A 57 5.00 -14.44 -8.46
C LYS A 57 6.03 -14.76 -7.38
N ASP A 58 6.24 -13.84 -6.44
CA ASP A 58 7.34 -13.86 -5.48
C ASP A 58 6.91 -13.26 -4.13
N SER A 59 5.91 -13.87 -3.50
CA SER A 59 5.35 -13.41 -2.22
C SER A 59 6.32 -13.48 -1.04
N GLY A 60 7.48 -14.12 -1.21
CA GLY A 60 8.55 -14.13 -0.21
C GLY A 60 9.49 -12.91 -0.32
N ASN A 61 9.39 -12.12 -1.38
CA ASN A 61 10.26 -10.97 -1.61
C ASN A 61 9.78 -9.72 -0.86
N PHE A 62 9.87 -9.77 0.47
CA PHE A 62 9.50 -8.67 1.35
C PHE A 62 10.27 -7.38 1.04
N THR A 63 11.52 -7.48 0.59
CA THR A 63 12.31 -6.32 0.16
C THR A 63 11.62 -5.60 -0.99
N LYS A 64 11.20 -6.33 -2.03
CA LYS A 64 10.51 -5.75 -3.19
C LYS A 64 9.16 -5.16 -2.83
N ILE A 65 8.39 -5.88 -2.01
CA ILE A 65 7.10 -5.43 -1.46
C ILE A 65 7.27 -4.10 -0.71
N PHE A 66 8.27 -4.03 0.17
CA PHE A 66 8.57 -2.83 0.95
C PHE A 66 9.01 -1.66 0.07
N GLU A 67 9.90 -1.89 -0.90
CA GLU A 67 10.30 -0.87 -1.87
C GLU A 67 9.11 -0.28 -2.65
N LEU A 68 8.16 -1.12 -3.07
CA LEU A 68 6.96 -0.69 -3.78
C LEU A 68 6.02 0.13 -2.88
N MET A 69 5.85 -0.29 -1.63
CA MET A 69 5.10 0.46 -0.62
C MET A 69 5.72 1.83 -0.33
N GLN A 70 7.04 1.91 -0.20
CA GLN A 70 7.74 3.19 -0.02
C GLN A 70 7.52 4.12 -1.22
N LYS A 71 7.64 3.60 -2.45
CA LYS A 71 7.35 4.39 -3.66
C LYS A 71 5.90 4.86 -3.72
N MET A 72 4.96 4.06 -3.21
CA MET A 72 3.55 4.41 -3.18
C MET A 72 3.31 5.59 -2.23
N GLN A 73 3.95 5.60 -1.06
CA GLN A 73 3.92 6.74 -0.15
C GLN A 73 4.58 8.00 -0.74
N ASP A 74 5.67 7.84 -1.49
CA ASP A 74 6.35 8.97 -2.15
C ASP A 74 5.42 9.66 -3.18
N CYS A 75 4.56 8.88 -3.85
CA CYS A 75 3.51 9.42 -4.71
C CYS A 75 2.41 10.17 -3.91
N GLY A 76 2.27 9.85 -2.62
CA GLY A 76 1.30 10.43 -1.68
C GLY A 76 0.34 9.41 -1.10
N GLN A 77 -0.70 9.90 -0.42
CA GLN A 77 -1.73 9.01 0.13
C GLN A 77 -2.62 8.45 -1.00
N PRO A 78 -2.99 7.16 -0.94
CA PRO A 78 -3.97 6.58 -1.85
C PRO A 78 -5.37 7.19 -1.64
N PRO A 79 -6.28 7.05 -2.63
CA PRO A 79 -7.65 7.55 -2.52
C PRO A 79 -8.38 6.85 -1.35
N ASN A 80 -8.76 7.66 -0.34
CA ASN A 80 -9.37 7.16 0.89
C ASN A 80 -10.66 6.37 0.63
N ASP A 81 -11.48 6.76 -0.36
CA ASP A 81 -12.71 6.04 -0.70
C ASP A 81 -12.47 4.57 -1.00
N ILE A 82 -11.43 4.26 -1.77
CA ILE A 82 -11.11 2.87 -2.16
C ILE A 82 -10.52 2.11 -0.98
N VAL A 83 -9.62 2.75 -0.21
CA VAL A 83 -8.95 2.12 0.92
C VAL A 83 -9.92 1.86 2.07
N GLN A 84 -10.79 2.80 2.41
CA GLN A 84 -11.80 2.64 3.46
C GLN A 84 -12.83 1.57 3.11
N GLU A 85 -13.18 1.43 1.83
CA GLU A 85 -14.15 0.41 1.40
C GLU A 85 -13.57 -1.01 1.48
N LEU A 86 -12.31 -1.19 1.06
CA LEU A 86 -11.70 -2.51 0.90
C LEU A 86 -10.87 -2.94 2.11
N ALA A 87 -10.32 -1.97 2.85
CA ALA A 87 -9.40 -2.23 3.94
C ALA A 87 -9.51 -1.12 5.02
N PRO A 88 -10.68 -0.97 5.67
CA PRO A 88 -10.92 0.11 6.65
C PRO A 88 -10.01 0.05 7.88
N ASP A 89 -9.58 -1.15 8.26
CA ASP A 89 -8.63 -1.39 9.36
C ASP A 89 -7.16 -1.23 8.91
N PHE A 90 -6.94 -1.06 7.60
CA PHE A 90 -5.63 -1.10 7.00
C PHE A 90 -5.09 0.31 6.72
N ASP A 91 -4.31 0.82 7.66
CA ASP A 91 -3.72 2.16 7.54
C ASP A 91 -2.48 2.14 6.63
N LEU A 92 -2.71 2.33 5.34
CA LEU A 92 -1.67 2.34 4.31
C LEU A 92 -0.68 3.50 4.50
N ALA A 93 -1.11 4.61 5.09
CA ALA A 93 -0.28 5.78 5.41
C ALA A 93 0.74 5.45 6.50
N SER A 94 0.32 4.73 7.54
CA SER A 94 1.18 4.27 8.63
C SER A 94 2.31 3.37 8.13
N LEU A 95 2.06 2.51 7.14
CA LEU A 95 3.03 1.48 6.69
C LEU A 95 4.29 2.01 6.03
N GLY A 96 4.22 3.13 5.30
CA GLY A 96 5.42 3.68 4.68
C GLY A 96 6.10 4.79 5.49
N GLN A 97 5.52 5.20 6.62
CA GLN A 97 6.25 5.96 7.65
C GLN A 97 7.20 5.08 8.48
N LEU A 98 7.13 3.76 8.31
CA LEU A 98 7.97 2.82 9.04
C LEU A 98 9.34 2.75 8.39
N SER A 99 10.33 3.36 9.03
CA SER A 99 11.73 3.20 8.67
C SER A 99 12.16 1.74 8.81
N PRO A 100 13.10 1.24 7.99
CA PRO A 100 13.62 -0.13 8.10
C PRO A 100 14.22 -0.45 9.49
N GLU A 101 14.59 0.57 10.27
CA GLU A 101 15.05 0.43 11.67
C GLU A 101 13.96 -0.08 12.62
N MET A 102 12.68 0.10 12.30
CA MET A 102 11.56 -0.39 13.13
C MET A 102 11.24 -1.87 12.92
N LEU A 103 11.77 -2.49 11.86
CA LEU A 103 11.62 -3.93 11.60
C LEU A 103 12.38 -4.76 12.65
N ASP A 104 13.42 -4.19 13.27
CA ASP A 104 14.25 -4.80 14.32
C ASP A 104 13.74 -4.50 15.75
N ALA A 105 13.15 -3.32 15.96
CA ALA A 105 12.79 -2.83 17.30
C ALA A 105 11.53 -3.48 17.95
N SER A 106 10.83 -4.40 17.26
CA SER A 106 9.63 -5.05 17.81
C SER A 106 9.92 -6.24 18.74
N GLN A 107 11.19 -6.51 19.09
CA GLN A 107 11.55 -7.53 20.10
C GLN A 107 12.05 -6.96 21.43
N THR A 108 12.07 -5.65 21.69
CA THR A 108 12.55 -5.16 23.00
C THR A 108 11.92 -3.84 23.44
N ASN A 109 10.75 -3.93 24.10
CA ASN A 109 10.32 -3.15 25.29
C ASN A 109 8.79 -2.92 25.34
N CYS A 110 8.03 -3.99 25.60
CA CYS A 110 6.80 -3.88 26.40
C CYS A 110 7.04 -4.55 27.76
N ALA A 111 8.06 -4.11 28.47
CA ALA A 111 8.27 -4.40 29.88
C ALA A 111 9.14 -3.27 30.45
N ILE A 112 8.64 -2.59 31.49
CA ILE A 112 9.15 -1.43 32.27
C ILE A 112 8.11 -0.30 32.15
N MET A 113 7.31 0.06 33.16
CA MET A 113 7.11 -0.37 34.55
C MET A 113 5.64 -0.12 34.91
#